data_AF-A0A949KIE2-F1
#
_entry.id   AF-A0A949KIE2-F1
#
_cell.length_a   1.000
_cell.length_b   1.000
_cell.length_c   1.000
_cell.angle_alpha   90.00
_cell.angle_beta   90.00
_cell.angle_gamma   90.00
#
_symmetry.space_group_name_H-M   'P 1'
#
loop_
_entity.id
_entity.type
_entity.pdbx_description
1 polymer ?
#
loop_
_entity_poly.entity_id
_entity_poly.type
_entity_poly.pdbx_seq_one_letter_code
_entity_poly.pdbx_strand_id
1 'polypeptide(L)' 'MCGEKPQDDEYIPLSFIAQYLYCPRRAALIMLEQQWNDNIYTVEGAIQHDRVHDDRR' A
#
# COMPACT_ATOMS: atom_id res chain seq x y z
N MET A 1 -26.58 -10.97 -14.13
CA MET A 1 -26.19 -11.21 -12.74
C MET A 1 -25.24 -10.09 -12.35
N CYS A 2 -25.73 -9.06 -11.67
CA CYS A 2 -24.86 -8.01 -11.13
C CYS A 2 -24.50 -8.49 -9.72
N GLY A 3 -23.25 -8.91 -9.51
CA GLY A 3 -22.77 -9.26 -8.18
C GLY A 3 -22.76 -8.03 -7.29
N GLU A 4 -23.00 -8.24 -5.99
CA GLU A 4 -22.89 -7.17 -4.99
C GLU A 4 -21.50 -6.53 -5.05
N LYS A 5 -21.43 -5.21 -4.87
CA LYS A 5 -20.16 -4.48 -4.83
C LYS A 5 -19.39 -4.97 -3.59
N PRO A 6 -18.11 -5.37 -3.73
CA PRO A 6 -17.28 -5.70 -2.57
C PRO A 6 -17.25 -4.56 -1.57
N GLN A 7 -17.22 -4.88 -0.28
CA GLN A 7 -16.95 -3.89 0.76
C GLN A 7 -15.49 -3.39 0.65
N ASP A 8 -15.21 -2.23 1.24
CA ASP A 8 -13.92 -1.56 1.04
C ASP A 8 -12.73 -2.40 1.54
N ASP A 9 -12.94 -3.23 2.55
CA ASP A 9 -11.98 -4.16 3.14
C ASP A 9 -11.78 -5.45 2.32
N GLU A 10 -12.66 -5.73 1.36
CA GLU A 10 -12.51 -6.83 0.41
C GLU A 10 -11.59 -6.45 -0.77
N TYR A 11 -11.29 -5.17 -0.96
CA TYR A 11 -10.37 -4.72 -2.01
C TYR A 11 -8.91 -4.94 -1.62
N ILE A 12 -8.12 -5.40 -2.60
CA ILE A 12 -6.66 -5.46 -2.46
C ILE A 12 -6.08 -4.11 -2.88
N PRO A 13 -5.21 -3.49 -2.05
CA PRO A 13 -4.52 -2.27 -2.44
C PRO A 13 -3.69 -2.46 -3.72
N LEU A 14 -3.75 -1.49 -4.64
CA LEU A 14 -3.04 -1.57 -5.93
C LEU A 14 -1.53 -1.79 -5.75
N SER A 15 -0.94 -1.23 -4.69
CA SER A 15 0.47 -1.40 -4.34
C SER A 15 0.88 -2.86 -4.15
N PHE A 16 -0.04 -3.76 -3.78
CA PHE A 16 0.27 -5.18 -3.61
C PHE A 16 0.56 -5.92 -4.90
N ILE A 17 0.06 -5.46 -6.04
CA ILE A 17 0.41 -6.05 -7.35
C ILE A 17 1.92 -5.93 -7.58
N ALA A 18 2.49 -4.76 -7.31
CA ALA A 18 3.93 -4.53 -7.44
C ALA A 18 4.75 -5.40 -6.46
N GLN A 19 4.27 -5.59 -5.22
CA GLN A 19 4.95 -6.45 -4.24
C GLN A 19 4.95 -7.92 -4.69
N TYR A 20 3.82 -8.41 -5.21
CA TYR A 20 3.68 -9.79 -5.66
C TYR A 20 4.58 -10.07 -6.88
N LEU A 21 4.63 -9.15 -7.85
CA LEU A 21 5.49 -9.26 -9.02
C LEU A 21 6.98 -9.26 -8.67
N TYR A 22 7.38 -8.53 -7.62
CA TYR A 22 8.75 -8.56 -7.13
C TYR A 22 9.09 -9.88 -6.45
N CYS A 23 8.27 -10.32 -5.47
CA CYS A 23 8.44 -11.58 -4.79
C CYS A 23 7.16 -12.00 -4.04
N PRO A 24 6.55 -13.17 -4.35
CA PRO A 24 5.36 -13.65 -3.65
C PRO A 24 5.57 -13.82 -2.14
N ARG A 25 6.76 -14.28 -1.71
CA ARG A 25 7.10 -14.39 -0.28
C ARG A 25 7.09 -13.02 0.40
N ARG A 26 7.66 -12.00 -0.23
CA ARG A 26 7.65 -10.63 0.30
C ARG A 26 6.23 -10.09 0.40
N ALA A 27 5.40 -10.32 -0.62
CA ALA A 27 4.00 -9.90 -0.59
C ALA A 27 3.26 -10.53 0.60
N ALA A 28 3.45 -11.83 0.87
CA ALA A 28 2.85 -12.50 2.02
C ALA A 28 3.31 -11.91 3.37
N LEU A 29 4.62 -11.64 3.52
CA LEU A 29 5.16 -11.00 4.73
C LEU A 29 4.51 -9.63 4.98
N ILE A 30 4.30 -8.83 3.93
CA ILE A 30 3.68 -7.50 4.06
C ILE A 30 2.16 -7.63 4.30
N MET A 31 1.44 -8.46 3.53
CA MET A 31 -0.04 -8.57 3.58
C MET A 31 -0.55 -9.26 4.84
N LEU A 32 0.05 -10.39 5.17
CA LEU A 32 -0.49 -11.32 6.16
C LEU A 32 0.20 -11.15 7.51
N GLU A 33 1.52 -10.98 7.48
CA GLU A 33 2.34 -10.93 8.70
C GLU A 33 2.63 -9.49 9.16
N GLN A 34 2.23 -8.50 8.37
CA GLN A 34 2.51 -7.08 8.60
C GLN A 34 4.00 -6.79 8.87
N GLN A 35 4.88 -7.46 8.13
CA GLN A 35 6.33 -7.32 8.24
C GLN A 35 6.91 -6.55 7.06
N TRP A 36 7.41 -5.35 7.33
CA TRP A 36 8.22 -4.56 6.41
C TRP A 36 9.13 -3.61 7.17
N ASN A 37 10.11 -3.05 6.47
CA ASN A 37 10.88 -1.91 6.94
C ASN A 37 10.95 -0.88 5.82
N ASP A 38 10.68 0.37 6.15
CA ASP A 38 10.75 1.46 5.18
C ASP A 38 12.19 1.84 4.91
N ASN A 39 12.50 2.07 3.64
CA ASN A 39 13.78 2.64 3.25
C ASN A 39 13.70 4.17 3.26
N ILE A 40 14.88 4.81 3.15
CA ILE A 40 15.00 6.27 3.17
C ILE A 40 14.13 6.93 2.10
N TYR A 41 14.04 6.36 0.90
CA TYR A 41 13.24 6.91 -0.20
C TYR A 41 11.74 6.83 0.05
N THR A 42 11.26 5.75 0.68
CA THR A 42 9.85 5.62 1.09
C THR A 42 9.49 6.68 2.13
N VAL A 43 10.35 6.88 3.13
CA VAL A 43 10.15 7.88 4.17
C VAL A 43 10.20 9.30 3.59
N GLU A 44 11.16 9.59 2.72
CA GLU A 44 11.26 10.90 2.07
C GLU A 44 10.02 11.21 1.24
N GLY A 45 9.52 10.24 0.47
CA GLY A 45 8.28 10.36 -0.27
C GLY A 45 7.09 10.70 0.62
N ALA A 46 6.92 9.98 1.74
CA ALA A 46 5.85 10.24 2.69
C ALA A 46 5.88 11.69 3.21
N ILE A 47 7.05 12.20 3.58
CA ILE A 47 7.22 13.60 4.03
C ILE A 47 6.80 14.60 2.94
N GLN A 48 7.13 14.34 1.67
CA GLN A 48 6.70 15.23 0.58
C GLN A 48 5.19 15.19 0.36
N HIS A 49 4.58 14.01 0.43
CA HIS A 49 3.13 13.87 0.35
C HIS A 49 2.43 14.64 1.47
N ASP A 50 2.89 14.49 2.72
CA ASP A 50 2.34 15.21 3.88
C ASP A 50 2.39 16.73 3.68
N ARG A 51 3.51 17.25 3.15
CA ARG A 51 3.67 18.68 2.86
C ARG A 51 2.69 19.21 1.80
N VAL A 52 2.34 18.39 0.82
CA VAL A 52 1.39 18.78 -0.25
C VAL A 52 -0.05 18.67 0.22
N HIS A 53 -0.34 17.72 1.12
CA HIS A 53 -1.67 17.52 1.68
C HIS A 53 -1.98 18.42 2.89
N ASP A 54 -0.99 19.12 3.45
CA ASP A 54 -1.22 20.15 4.47
C ASP A 54 -1.89 21.39 3.83
N ASP A 55 -3.21 21.49 4.01
CA ASP A 55 -4.11 22.51 3.48
C ASP A 55 -3.85 23.93 4.07
N ARG A 56 -2.78 24.10 4.87
CA ARG A 56 -2.43 25.34 5.57
C ARG A 56 -1.58 26.32 4.74
N ARG A 57 -1.70 26.29 3.42
CA ARG A 57 -1.01 27.23 2.52
C ARG A 57 -1.93 27.90 1.51
#